data_AF-A0A1Y1LH36-F1
#
_entry.id   AF-A0A1Y1LH36-F1
#
_cell.length_a   1.000
_cell.length_b   1.000
_cell.length_c   1.000
_cell.angle_alpha   90.00
_cell.angle_beta   90.00
_cell.angle_gamma   90.00
#
_symmetry.space_group_name_H-M   'P 1'
#
loop_
_entity.id
_entity.type
_entity.pdbx_description
1 polymer ?
#
loop_
_entity_poly.entity_id
_entity_poly.type
_entity_poly.pdbx_seq_one_letter_code
_entity_poly.pdbx_strand_id
1 'polypeptide(L)'
;MASNNNQNGWLSGLGIGFGPPLSSVPEQQSSSTSDMNQFEQLDRSNAGSNTLKRNPKMELTKTDLLKLLTYFEGEIQARDITIAALKSERLKQVVNVGRYRPIVMTDPYTALLRDSIADSTSSKPPHSEKDMAAAAEQQLQALEQLALQQRRAHQHMVNILKDAEVKHKKVIQELEEEKCKHEHDTAQGDDITYGLEMERTRLRQELEMERTARKKLEKELKRQVDLADEEKARQKQIVLLLIAERKKIIVKYIEERKRSEDLAQILSEEKSRIDTMAEGLEEESKKSLQMEAELEKQVHIFEADKKIVKVCVGN
;
A
#
# COMPACT_ATOMS: atom_id res chain seq x y z
N MET A 1 14.92 -19.42 16.39
CA MET A 1 14.24 -20.19 15.34
C MET A 1 12.98 -19.45 14.93
N ALA A 2 12.84 -19.20 13.63
CA ALA A 2 11.67 -18.74 12.86
C ALA A 2 12.06 -17.54 11.97
N SER A 3 12.50 -17.90 10.77
CA SER A 3 12.79 -17.04 9.64
C SER A 3 11.51 -16.75 8.84
N ASN A 4 11.41 -15.55 8.25
CA ASN A 4 10.67 -15.25 7.01
C ASN A 4 10.99 -13.77 6.67
N ASN A 5 11.95 -13.47 5.79
CA ASN A 5 11.92 -13.52 4.33
C ASN A 5 10.72 -12.81 3.69
N ASN A 6 10.94 -11.58 3.21
CA ASN A 6 10.28 -11.10 2.00
C ASN A 6 11.19 -10.09 1.29
N GLN A 7 11.85 -10.56 0.24
CA GLN A 7 12.45 -9.75 -0.82
C GLN A 7 11.34 -9.04 -1.59
N ASN A 8 11.53 -7.75 -1.90
CA ASN A 8 10.95 -7.10 -3.08
C ASN A 8 11.87 -5.95 -3.49
N GLY A 9 12.84 -6.29 -4.33
CA GLY A 9 13.66 -5.34 -5.07
C GLY A 9 12.96 -4.98 -6.38
N TRP A 10 12.42 -3.77 -6.46
CA TRP A 10 11.97 -3.13 -7.70
C TRP A 10 12.35 -1.66 -7.64
N LEU A 11 13.63 -1.35 -7.86
CA LEU A 11 14.12 -0.01 -8.16
C LEU A 11 15.49 -0.15 -8.85
N SER A 12 15.49 -0.24 -10.18
CA SER A 12 16.66 0.02 -11.04
C SER A 12 16.20 0.09 -12.49
N GLY A 13 16.27 1.26 -13.12
CA GLY A 13 16.03 1.35 -14.57
C GLY A 13 15.67 2.70 -15.15
N LEU A 14 16.31 3.81 -14.74
CA LEU A 14 16.31 5.05 -15.52
C LEU A 14 17.75 5.58 -15.61
N GLY A 15 18.49 5.04 -16.58
CA GLY A 15 19.80 5.51 -16.98
C GLY A 15 19.69 6.19 -18.33
N ILE A 16 19.63 7.52 -18.31
CA ILE A 16 19.82 8.41 -19.46
C ILE A 16 21.27 8.24 -19.93
N GLY A 17 21.47 7.92 -21.21
CA GLY A 17 22.79 7.71 -21.82
C GLY A 17 22.84 8.28 -23.23
N PHE A 18 23.57 9.40 -23.35
CA PHE A 18 23.98 10.10 -24.56
C PHE A 18 24.61 9.18 -25.63
N GLY A 19 24.30 9.41 -26.92
CA GLY A 19 25.07 8.89 -28.06
C GLY A 19 26.44 9.58 -28.20
N PRO A 20 27.40 9.00 -28.95
CA PRO A 20 27.67 9.41 -30.36
C PRO A 20 28.34 8.27 -31.22
N PRO A 21 29.03 8.53 -32.35
CA PRO A 21 28.55 8.99 -33.67
C PRO A 21 28.93 8.04 -34.85
N LEU A 22 28.49 8.41 -36.06
CA LEU A 22 28.78 7.85 -37.38
C LEU A 22 30.28 7.64 -37.72
N SER A 23 30.61 6.56 -38.44
CA SER A 23 31.39 6.52 -39.69
C SER A 23 31.89 5.10 -40.02
N SER A 24 31.58 4.58 -41.21
CA SER A 24 32.55 4.10 -42.21
C SER A 24 31.89 3.14 -43.22
N VAL A 25 32.08 3.48 -44.49
CA VAL A 25 31.80 2.69 -45.70
C VAL A 25 32.76 1.49 -45.75
N PRO A 26 32.37 0.38 -46.40
CA PRO A 26 33.29 -0.15 -47.40
C PRO A 26 32.65 -0.47 -48.76
N GLU A 27 33.53 -0.27 -49.70
CA GLU A 27 33.44 -0.21 -51.15
C GLU A 27 33.49 -1.60 -51.79
N GLN A 28 32.99 -1.66 -53.02
CA GLN A 28 32.88 -2.82 -53.89
C GLN A 28 34.22 -3.53 -54.16
N GLN A 29 34.15 -4.85 -54.32
CA GLN A 29 35.00 -5.56 -55.27
C GLN A 29 34.16 -6.47 -56.16
N SER A 30 34.17 -6.12 -57.44
CA SER A 30 33.67 -6.87 -58.58
C SER A 30 34.71 -7.91 -59.03
N SER A 31 34.26 -9.10 -59.39
CA SER A 31 34.87 -9.88 -60.47
C SER A 31 33.81 -10.68 -61.22
N SER A 32 33.76 -10.41 -62.52
CA SER A 32 33.04 -11.10 -63.60
C SER A 32 33.57 -12.54 -63.77
N THR A 33 32.85 -13.53 -64.32
CA THR A 33 32.32 -13.62 -65.69
C THR A 33 31.39 -14.84 -65.86
N SER A 34 30.27 -14.63 -66.59
CA SER A 34 29.59 -15.51 -67.58
C SER A 34 29.43 -17.03 -67.35
N ASP A 35 28.17 -17.51 -67.38
CA ASP A 35 27.69 -18.29 -68.52
C ASP A 35 26.14 -18.46 -68.61
N MET A 36 25.66 -18.09 -69.80
CA MET A 36 24.55 -18.61 -70.61
C MET A 36 23.23 -19.15 -69.99
N ASN A 37 22.16 -18.39 -70.25
CA ASN A 37 20.91 -18.81 -70.92
C ASN A 37 20.49 -20.29 -70.84
N GLN A 38 19.39 -20.53 -70.12
CA GLN A 38 18.40 -21.53 -70.54
C GLN A 38 16.99 -21.11 -70.04
N PHE A 39 16.26 -20.45 -70.94
CA PHE A 39 14.82 -20.24 -70.85
C PHE A 39 14.16 -21.37 -71.63
N GLU A 40 13.55 -22.34 -70.94
CA GLU A 40 12.63 -23.28 -71.58
C GLU A 40 11.17 -22.85 -71.35
N GLN A 41 10.47 -22.82 -72.47
CA GLN A 41 9.04 -22.54 -72.63
C GLN A 41 8.19 -23.48 -71.76
N LEU A 42 7.22 -22.93 -71.04
CA LEU A 42 6.07 -23.68 -70.56
C LEU A 42 4.84 -23.26 -71.36
N ASP A 43 4.35 -24.22 -72.14
CA ASP A 43 3.17 -24.12 -72.97
C ASP A 43 1.94 -23.63 -72.20
N ARG A 44 1.28 -22.66 -72.82
CA ARG A 44 0.03 -22.05 -72.41
C ARG A 44 -1.14 -22.94 -72.81
N SER A 45 -1.42 -23.98 -72.03
CA SER A 45 -2.65 -24.77 -72.18
C SER A 45 -3.01 -25.57 -70.94
N ASN A 46 -3.51 -24.88 -69.91
CA ASN A 46 -4.69 -25.35 -69.16
C ASN A 46 -5.20 -24.26 -68.21
N ALA A 47 -6.20 -23.51 -68.68
CA ALA A 47 -7.09 -22.76 -67.82
C ALA A 47 -7.94 -23.77 -67.03
N GLY A 48 -7.57 -24.01 -65.77
CA GLY A 48 -8.34 -24.83 -64.84
C GLY A 48 -8.17 -24.27 -63.44
N SER A 49 -9.15 -23.48 -63.00
CA SER A 49 -9.33 -23.14 -61.59
C SER A 49 -9.36 -24.43 -60.77
N ASN A 50 -8.33 -24.64 -59.96
CA ASN A 50 -8.31 -25.65 -58.90
C ASN A 50 -7.72 -25.01 -57.64
N THR A 51 -8.39 -23.98 -57.13
CA THR A 51 -8.18 -23.56 -55.75
C THR A 51 -8.78 -24.65 -54.86
N LEU A 52 -7.94 -25.21 -53.96
CA LEU A 52 -8.30 -26.09 -52.84
C LEU A 52 -8.63 -27.56 -53.17
N LYS A 53 -7.60 -28.35 -53.52
CA LYS A 53 -7.53 -29.75 -53.06
C LYS A 53 -6.85 -29.76 -51.69
N ARG A 54 -7.63 -29.82 -50.61
CA ARG A 54 -7.13 -30.01 -49.24
C ARG A 54 -6.47 -31.38 -49.13
N ASN A 55 -5.15 -31.44 -49.29
CA ASN A 55 -4.37 -32.63 -49.00
C ASN A 55 -4.14 -32.69 -47.47
N PRO A 56 -4.65 -33.70 -46.73
CA PRO A 56 -4.69 -33.66 -45.26
C PRO A 56 -3.35 -33.92 -44.56
N LYS A 57 -2.23 -33.96 -45.29
CA LYS A 57 -0.89 -34.25 -44.75
C LYS A 57 0.18 -33.45 -45.48
N MET A 58 0.09 -32.13 -45.38
CA MET A 58 1.23 -31.27 -45.68
C MET A 58 1.90 -30.95 -44.35
N GLU A 59 2.69 -31.89 -43.83
CA GLU A 59 3.56 -31.63 -42.68
C GLU A 59 4.71 -30.75 -43.17
N LEU A 60 4.43 -29.45 -43.31
CA LEU A 60 5.44 -28.47 -43.65
C LEU A 60 6.35 -28.27 -42.44
N THR A 61 7.66 -28.34 -42.66
CA THR A 61 8.60 -27.88 -41.64
C THR A 61 8.42 -26.38 -41.42
N LYS A 62 8.78 -25.88 -40.23
CA LYS A 62 8.73 -24.44 -39.92
C LYS A 62 9.42 -23.58 -40.99
N THR A 63 10.49 -24.11 -41.58
CA THR A 63 11.26 -23.46 -42.66
C THR A 63 10.46 -23.36 -43.96
N ASP A 64 9.74 -24.42 -44.34
CA ASP A 64 8.94 -24.43 -45.57
C ASP A 64 7.70 -23.53 -45.45
N LEU A 65 7.09 -23.50 -44.25
CA LEU A 65 5.98 -22.58 -43.97
C LEU A 65 6.44 -21.11 -44.05
N LEU A 66 7.60 -20.78 -43.49
CA LEU A 66 8.17 -19.43 -43.58
C LEU A 66 8.49 -19.05 -45.02
N LYS A 67 9.09 -19.94 -45.81
CA LYS A 67 9.36 -19.69 -47.24
C LYS A 67 8.07 -19.42 -48.01
N LEU A 68 7.04 -20.24 -47.79
CA LEU A 68 5.75 -20.07 -48.46
C LEU A 68 5.05 -18.77 -48.05
N LEU A 69 5.13 -18.40 -46.77
CA LEU A 69 4.63 -17.12 -46.27
C LEU A 69 5.34 -15.95 -46.97
N THR A 70 6.68 -16.00 -47.09
CA THR A 70 7.45 -14.96 -47.80
C THR A 70 7.07 -14.86 -49.27
N TYR A 71 6.83 -15.99 -49.96
CA TYR A 71 6.37 -15.95 -51.35
C TYR A 71 4.97 -15.36 -51.51
N PHE A 72 4.02 -15.74 -50.66
CA PHE A 72 2.67 -15.18 -50.73
C PHE A 72 2.62 -13.71 -50.34
N GLU A 73 3.46 -13.27 -49.40
CA GLU A 73 3.62 -11.86 -49.08
C GLU A 73 4.14 -11.06 -50.28
N GLY A 74 5.19 -11.56 -50.95
CA GLY A 74 5.72 -10.94 -52.17
C GLY A 74 4.72 -10.94 -53.33
N GLU A 75 3.94 -12.01 -53.50
CA GLU A 75 2.91 -12.10 -54.55
C GLU A 75 1.78 -11.09 -54.33
N ILE A 76 1.30 -10.94 -53.08
CA ILE A 76 0.28 -9.94 -52.75
C ILE A 76 0.80 -8.52 -53.01
N GLN A 77 2.02 -8.22 -52.57
CA GLN A 77 2.63 -6.90 -52.80
C GLN A 77 2.76 -6.59 -54.30
N ALA A 78 3.18 -7.55 -55.13
CA ALA A 78 3.29 -7.36 -56.58
C ALA A 78 1.92 -7.11 -57.25
N ARG A 79 0.87 -7.79 -56.78
CA ARG A 79 -0.50 -7.55 -57.25
C ARG A 79 -0.99 -6.15 -56.88
N ASP A 80 -0.72 -5.70 -55.66
CA ASP A 80 -1.08 -4.35 -55.22
C ASP A 80 -0.40 -3.27 -56.07
N ILE A 81 0.88 -3.45 -56.40
CA ILE A 81 1.62 -2.55 -57.30
C ILE A 81 0.99 -2.54 -58.70
N THR A 82 0.64 -3.71 -59.24
CA THR A 82 0.02 -3.81 -60.57
C THR A 82 -1.37 -3.15 -60.60
N ILE A 83 -2.18 -3.36 -59.57
CA ILE A 83 -3.49 -2.70 -59.42
C ILE A 83 -3.32 -1.19 -59.33
N ALA A 84 -2.34 -0.71 -58.55
CA ALA A 84 -2.04 0.72 -58.44
C ALA A 84 -1.59 1.31 -59.79
N ALA A 85 -0.75 0.59 -60.54
CA ALA A 85 -0.30 0.98 -61.87
C ALA A 85 -1.48 1.07 -62.87
N LEU A 86 -2.33 0.04 -62.92
CA LEU A 86 -3.52 0.02 -63.79
C LEU A 86 -4.53 1.11 -63.41
N LYS A 87 -4.74 1.36 -62.11
CA LYS A 87 -5.58 2.46 -61.63
C LYS A 87 -5.01 3.82 -62.03
N SER A 88 -3.69 4.00 -61.92
CA SER A 88 -3.00 5.22 -62.36
C SER A 88 -3.10 5.41 -63.88
N GLU A 89 -2.94 4.36 -64.67
CA GLU A 89 -3.12 4.39 -66.12
C GLU A 89 -4.56 4.75 -66.49
N ARG A 90 -5.55 4.14 -65.83
CA ARG A 90 -6.96 4.46 -66.07
C ARG A 90 -7.28 5.90 -65.69
N LEU A 91 -6.74 6.39 -64.58
CA LEU A 91 -6.89 7.79 -64.17
C LEU A 91 -6.23 8.73 -65.20
N LYS A 92 -5.03 8.41 -65.70
CA LYS A 92 -4.38 9.16 -66.79
C LYS A 92 -5.24 9.19 -68.05
N GLN A 93 -5.86 8.08 -68.44
CA GLN A 93 -6.80 8.05 -69.57
C GLN A 93 -8.00 8.97 -69.34
N VAL A 94 -8.65 8.89 -68.18
CA VAL A 94 -9.82 9.74 -67.86
C VAL A 94 -9.44 11.22 -67.80
N VAL A 95 -8.30 11.55 -67.19
CA VAL A 95 -7.81 12.94 -67.09
C VAL A 95 -7.41 13.49 -68.47
N ASN A 96 -6.78 12.68 -69.33
CA ASN A 96 -6.40 13.10 -70.68
C ASN A 96 -7.61 13.26 -71.61
N VAL A 97 -8.66 12.43 -71.47
CA VAL A 97 -9.95 12.62 -72.17
C VAL A 97 -10.60 13.95 -71.79
N GLY A 98 -10.37 14.45 -70.58
CA GLY A 98 -10.89 15.74 -70.12
C GLY A 98 -10.06 16.98 -70.50
N ARG A 99 -8.82 16.83 -71.01
CA ARG A 99 -7.89 17.96 -71.24
C ARG A 99 -7.45 18.19 -72.69
N TYR A 100 -7.79 17.30 -73.61
CA TYR A 100 -7.54 17.50 -75.04
C TYR A 100 -8.74 17.10 -75.88
N ARG A 101 -9.74 18.01 -75.94
CA ARG A 101 -10.87 17.98 -76.89
C ARG A 101 -11.76 16.74 -76.74
N PRO A 102 -13.08 16.82 -76.97
CA PRO A 102 -13.81 15.62 -77.30
C PRO A 102 -13.09 15.00 -78.50
N ILE A 103 -12.70 13.72 -78.43
CA ILE A 103 -12.62 12.90 -79.63
C ILE A 103 -14.06 12.87 -80.16
N VAL A 104 -14.44 13.92 -80.87
CA VAL A 104 -15.30 13.77 -82.02
C VAL A 104 -14.43 12.94 -82.92
N MET A 105 -14.66 11.62 -82.95
CA MET A 105 -14.38 10.85 -84.15
C MET A 105 -15.06 11.63 -85.26
N THR A 106 -14.29 12.51 -85.90
CA THR A 106 -14.77 13.26 -87.04
C THR A 106 -14.83 12.16 -88.07
N ASP A 107 -16.04 11.66 -88.34
CA ASP A 107 -16.29 10.63 -89.32
C ASP A 107 -15.43 10.97 -90.55
N PRO A 108 -14.58 10.04 -91.05
CA PRO A 108 -13.71 10.29 -92.18
C PRO A 108 -14.46 10.95 -93.33
N TYR A 109 -15.76 10.66 -93.47
CA TYR A 109 -16.67 11.31 -94.40
C TYR A 109 -16.84 12.82 -94.15
N THR A 110 -17.06 13.27 -92.91
CA THR A 110 -17.09 14.72 -92.56
C THR A 110 -15.74 15.42 -92.72
N ALA A 111 -14.62 14.74 -92.49
CA ALA A 111 -13.30 15.29 -92.76
C ALA A 111 -13.07 15.48 -94.27
N LEU A 112 -13.43 14.46 -95.07
CA LEU A 112 -13.36 14.48 -96.53
C LEU A 112 -14.30 15.52 -97.16
N LEU A 113 -15.51 15.71 -96.59
CA LEU A 113 -16.45 16.75 -96.98
C LEU A 113 -15.88 18.15 -96.75
N ARG A 114 -15.19 18.40 -95.64
CA ARG A 114 -14.51 19.68 -95.39
C ARG A 114 -13.39 19.94 -96.40
N ASP A 115 -12.63 18.91 -96.75
CA ASP A 115 -11.53 19.03 -97.72
C ASP A 115 -12.05 19.22 -99.15
N SER A 116 -13.19 18.60 -99.51
CA SER A 116 -13.85 18.80 -100.81
C SER A 116 -14.41 20.21 -101.03
N ILE A 117 -14.69 20.95 -99.95
CA ILE A 117 -15.22 22.32 -100.00
C ILE A 117 -14.10 23.35 -100.28
N ALA A 118 -12.83 23.01 -100.03
CA ALA A 118 -11.70 23.91 -100.29
C ALA A 118 -11.36 24.03 -101.78
N ASP A 119 -11.76 23.06 -102.62
CA ASP A 119 -11.40 22.97 -104.04
C ASP A 119 -12.54 23.35 -105.02
N SER A 120 -13.68 23.83 -104.51
CA SER A 120 -14.81 24.28 -105.34
C SER A 120 -15.17 25.74 -105.09
N THR A 121 -15.01 26.58 -106.10
CA THR A 121 -15.30 28.04 -106.09
C THR A 121 -16.80 28.40 -106.07
N SER A 122 -17.66 27.50 -105.57
CA SER A 122 -19.11 27.72 -105.45
C SER A 122 -19.71 27.01 -104.23
N SER A 123 -19.05 27.11 -103.07
CA SER A 123 -19.52 26.47 -101.84
C SER A 123 -20.77 27.17 -101.28
N LYS A 124 -21.94 26.51 -101.40
CA LYS A 124 -23.02 26.70 -100.43
C LYS A 124 -22.72 25.81 -99.22
N PRO A 125 -22.70 26.35 -97.99
CA PRO A 125 -22.42 25.54 -96.81
C PRO A 125 -23.46 24.40 -96.70
N PRO A 126 -23.06 23.18 -96.29
CA PRO A 126 -23.94 22.01 -96.22
C PRO A 126 -24.96 22.06 -95.06
N HIS A 127 -24.97 23.15 -94.29
CA HIS A 127 -25.89 23.38 -93.18
C HIS A 127 -26.59 24.71 -93.37
N SER A 128 -27.91 24.72 -93.14
CA SER A 128 -28.67 25.96 -93.12
C SER A 128 -28.11 26.85 -92.02
N GLU A 129 -27.92 28.14 -92.30
CA GLU A 129 -27.44 29.14 -91.32
C GLU A 129 -28.30 29.13 -90.04
N LYS A 130 -29.58 28.76 -90.17
CA LYS A 130 -30.52 28.55 -89.05
C LYS A 130 -30.15 27.38 -88.15
N ASP A 131 -29.65 26.26 -88.70
CA ASP A 131 -29.27 25.08 -87.91
C ASP A 131 -27.97 25.32 -87.14
N MET A 132 -27.03 26.04 -87.76
CA MET A 132 -25.79 26.48 -87.11
C MET A 132 -26.06 27.49 -85.99
N ALA A 133 -27.00 28.42 -86.19
CA ALA A 133 -27.43 29.36 -85.16
C ALA A 133 -28.12 28.65 -83.99
N ALA A 134 -29.00 27.67 -84.25
CA ALA A 134 -29.66 26.87 -83.22
C ALA A 134 -28.66 26.02 -82.42
N ALA A 135 -27.65 25.43 -83.07
CA ALA A 135 -26.58 24.69 -82.39
C ALA A 135 -25.71 25.61 -81.50
N ALA A 136 -25.40 26.82 -81.96
CA ALA A 136 -24.68 27.82 -81.17
C ALA A 136 -25.50 28.29 -79.96
N GLU A 137 -26.81 28.48 -80.12
CA GLU A 137 -27.72 28.83 -79.03
C GLU A 137 -27.84 27.72 -77.99
N GLN A 138 -27.92 26.45 -78.41
CA GLN A 138 -27.89 25.30 -77.50
C GLN A 138 -26.56 25.20 -76.74
N GLN A 139 -25.43 25.46 -77.39
CA GLN A 139 -24.13 25.49 -76.72
C GLN A 139 -24.05 26.62 -75.69
N LEU A 140 -24.61 27.80 -76.01
CA LEU A 140 -24.66 28.93 -75.10
C LEU A 140 -25.53 28.63 -73.88
N GLN A 141 -26.72 28.03 -74.08
CA GLN A 141 -27.58 27.57 -72.99
C GLN A 141 -26.91 26.51 -72.10
N ALA A 142 -26.17 25.56 -72.68
CA ALA A 142 -25.43 24.56 -71.91
C ALA A 142 -24.32 25.20 -71.05
N LEU A 143 -23.61 26.20 -71.58
CA LEU A 143 -22.61 26.96 -70.84
C LEU A 143 -23.23 27.81 -69.72
N GLU A 144 -24.38 28.43 -69.95
CA GLU A 144 -25.11 29.16 -68.91
C GLU A 144 -25.55 28.23 -67.77
N GLN A 145 -26.07 27.04 -68.09
CA GLN A 145 -26.42 26.03 -67.09
C GLN A 145 -25.20 25.57 -66.29
N LEU A 146 -24.07 25.35 -66.96
CA LEU A 146 -22.81 24.98 -66.30
C LEU A 146 -22.31 26.08 -65.37
N ALA A 147 -22.33 27.35 -65.81
CA ALA A 147 -21.93 28.49 -64.99
C ALA A 147 -22.83 28.62 -63.75
N LEU A 148 -24.13 28.40 -63.91
CA LEU A 148 -25.09 28.44 -62.81
C LEU A 148 -24.89 27.27 -61.83
N GLN A 149 -24.59 26.06 -62.32
CA GLN A 149 -24.23 24.91 -61.48
C GLN A 149 -22.92 25.16 -60.71
N GLN A 150 -21.90 25.72 -61.36
CA GLN A 150 -20.63 26.09 -60.71
C GLN A 150 -20.86 27.13 -59.60
N ARG A 151 -21.71 28.14 -59.84
CA ARG A 151 -22.04 29.16 -58.83
C ARG A 151 -22.76 28.55 -57.62
N ARG A 152 -23.71 27.63 -57.84
CA ARG A 152 -24.39 26.91 -56.75
C ARG A 152 -23.41 26.02 -55.96
N ALA A 153 -22.56 25.26 -56.64
CA ALA A 153 -21.55 24.41 -56.00
C ALA A 153 -20.53 25.24 -55.20
N HIS A 154 -20.08 26.38 -55.74
CA HIS A 154 -19.18 27.29 -55.04
C HIS A 154 -19.84 27.85 -53.77
N GLN A 155 -21.09 28.33 -53.84
CA GLN A 155 -21.80 28.82 -52.66
C GLN A 155 -21.99 27.74 -51.60
N HIS A 156 -22.29 26.51 -52.01
CA HIS A 156 -22.39 25.37 -51.11
C HIS A 156 -21.05 25.08 -50.40
N MET A 157 -19.95 25.08 -51.14
CA MET A 157 -18.61 24.88 -50.59
C MET A 157 -18.22 26.00 -49.60
N VAL A 158 -18.53 27.26 -49.92
CA VAL A 158 -18.31 28.40 -49.01
C VAL A 158 -19.06 28.20 -47.69
N ASN A 159 -20.32 27.74 -47.75
CA ASN A 159 -21.10 27.48 -46.55
C ASN A 159 -20.50 26.32 -45.73
N ILE A 160 -20.10 25.22 -46.38
CA ILE A 160 -19.42 24.09 -45.71
C ILE A 160 -18.15 24.57 -45.00
N LEU A 161 -17.32 25.38 -45.68
CA LEU A 161 -16.07 25.88 -45.10
C LEU A 161 -16.34 26.80 -43.90
N LYS A 162 -17.35 27.67 -43.99
CA LYS A 162 -17.76 28.53 -42.87
C LYS A 162 -18.24 27.72 -41.67
N ASP A 163 -19.08 26.71 -41.90
CA ASP A 163 -19.58 25.84 -40.84
C ASP A 163 -18.45 25.02 -40.21
N ALA A 164 -17.50 24.54 -41.02
CA ALA A 164 -16.30 23.85 -40.54
C ALA A 164 -15.40 24.77 -39.71
N GLU A 165 -15.19 26.01 -40.13
CA GLU A 165 -14.42 27.01 -39.39
C GLU A 165 -15.04 27.29 -38.01
N VAL A 166 -16.36 27.49 -37.95
CA VAL A 166 -17.08 27.72 -36.69
C VAL A 166 -16.96 26.50 -35.76
N LYS A 167 -17.12 25.29 -36.30
CA LYS A 167 -16.95 24.05 -35.51
C LYS A 167 -15.52 23.90 -35.00
N HIS A 168 -14.51 24.15 -35.83
CA HIS A 168 -13.11 24.07 -35.42
C HIS A 168 -12.79 25.10 -34.33
N LYS A 169 -13.29 26.33 -34.44
CA LYS A 169 -13.14 27.34 -33.38
C LYS A 169 -13.73 26.88 -32.05
N LYS A 170 -14.92 26.27 -32.06
CA LYS A 170 -15.53 25.70 -30.85
C LYS A 170 -14.69 24.57 -30.26
N VAL A 171 -14.23 23.63 -31.08
CA VAL A 171 -13.38 22.52 -30.61
C VAL A 171 -12.08 23.02 -30.01
N ILE A 172 -11.45 24.05 -30.61
CA ILE A 172 -10.24 24.66 -30.05
C ILE A 172 -10.54 25.30 -28.69
N GLN A 173 -11.63 26.06 -28.58
CA GLN A 173 -12.03 26.68 -27.31
C GLN A 173 -12.32 25.62 -26.24
N GLU A 174 -13.07 24.56 -26.56
CA GLU A 174 -13.35 23.46 -25.64
C GLU A 174 -12.06 22.76 -25.17
N LEU A 175 -11.09 22.59 -26.08
CA LEU A 175 -9.79 22.00 -25.74
C LEU A 175 -8.95 22.92 -24.84
N GLU A 176 -8.99 24.23 -25.07
CA GLU A 176 -8.32 25.23 -24.21
C GLU A 176 -8.95 25.27 -22.82
N GLU A 177 -10.28 25.25 -22.73
CA GLU A 177 -11.02 25.18 -21.47
C GLU A 177 -10.69 23.90 -20.70
N GLU A 178 -10.65 22.74 -21.37
CA GLU A 178 -10.30 21.47 -20.74
C GLU A 178 -8.85 21.46 -20.25
N LYS A 179 -7.93 22.06 -21.01
CA LYS A 179 -6.53 22.20 -20.61
C LYS A 179 -6.41 23.05 -19.34
N CYS A 180 -7.10 24.19 -19.27
CA CYS A 180 -7.08 25.03 -18.07
C CYS A 180 -7.70 24.34 -16.85
N LYS A 181 -8.78 23.57 -17.03
CA LYS A 181 -9.38 22.77 -15.95
C LYS A 181 -8.39 21.71 -15.44
N HIS A 182 -7.77 20.96 -16.35
CA HIS A 182 -6.78 19.96 -15.98
C HIS A 182 -5.59 20.57 -15.22
N GLU A 183 -5.07 21.71 -15.67
CA GLU A 183 -4.01 22.45 -14.96
C GLU A 183 -4.45 22.84 -13.55
N HIS A 184 -5.68 23.34 -13.39
CA HIS A 184 -6.22 23.70 -12.07
C HIS A 184 -6.40 22.48 -11.15
N ASP A 185 -7.00 21.41 -11.65
CA ASP A 185 -7.24 20.18 -10.88
C ASP A 185 -5.91 19.52 -10.47
N THR A 186 -4.91 19.57 -11.34
CA THR A 186 -3.55 19.08 -11.03
C THR A 186 -2.92 19.91 -9.92
N ALA A 187 -2.96 21.25 -10.02
CA ALA A 187 -2.42 22.13 -8.98
C ALA A 187 -3.13 21.94 -7.63
N GLN A 188 -4.46 21.81 -7.63
CA GLN A 188 -5.22 21.52 -6.43
C GLN A 188 -4.85 20.15 -5.83
N GLY A 189 -4.65 19.15 -6.68
CA GLY A 189 -4.17 17.82 -6.27
C GLY A 189 -2.79 17.88 -5.59
N ASP A 190 -1.89 18.71 -6.11
CA ASP A 190 -0.55 18.94 -5.54
C ASP A 190 -0.63 19.60 -4.15
N ASP A 191 -1.47 20.63 -3.98
CA ASP A 191 -1.68 21.31 -2.69
C ASP A 191 -2.22 20.35 -1.61
N ILE A 192 -3.20 19.53 -1.96
CA ILE A 192 -3.77 18.51 -1.06
C ILE A 192 -2.71 17.47 -0.71
N THR A 193 -1.95 17.00 -1.71
CA THR A 193 -0.90 16.00 -1.52
C THR A 193 0.17 16.53 -0.58
N TYR A 194 0.62 17.77 -0.78
CA TYR A 194 1.58 18.43 0.09
C TYR A 194 1.06 18.56 1.53
N GLY A 195 -0.19 18.99 1.70
CA GLY A 195 -0.85 19.07 3.02
C GLY A 195 -0.84 17.73 3.76
N LEU A 196 -1.22 16.66 3.08
CA LEU A 196 -1.22 15.30 3.65
C LEU A 196 0.19 14.79 3.98
N GLU A 197 1.20 15.13 3.18
CA GLU A 197 2.59 14.77 3.46
C GLU A 197 3.16 15.52 4.67
N MET A 198 2.79 16.78 4.85
CA MET A 198 3.13 17.57 6.04
C MET A 198 2.48 16.99 7.29
N GLU A 199 1.17 16.68 7.25
CA GLU A 199 0.49 16.03 8.37
C GLU A 199 1.08 14.66 8.69
N ARG A 200 1.38 13.85 7.68
CA ARG A 200 2.06 12.55 7.84
C ARG A 200 3.39 12.72 8.57
N THR A 201 4.19 13.72 8.19
CA THR A 201 5.51 13.97 8.79
C THR A 201 5.37 14.44 10.23
N ARG A 202 4.43 15.35 10.51
CA ARG A 202 4.11 15.82 11.85
C ARG A 202 3.64 14.68 12.75
N LEU A 203 2.68 13.87 12.31
CA LEU A 203 2.15 12.74 13.07
C LEU A 203 3.23 11.69 13.37
N ARG A 204 4.17 11.46 12.43
CA ARG A 204 5.32 10.58 12.69
C ARG A 204 6.24 11.12 13.78
N GLN A 205 6.50 12.43 13.79
CA GLN A 205 7.30 13.06 14.84
C GLN A 205 6.59 12.99 16.20
N GLU A 206 5.28 13.31 16.25
CA GLU A 206 4.46 13.20 17.46
C GLU A 206 4.46 11.76 18.00
N LEU A 207 4.29 10.77 17.13
CA LEU A 207 4.34 9.35 17.51
C LEU A 207 5.70 8.95 18.10
N GLU A 208 6.82 9.42 17.53
CA GLU A 208 8.14 9.10 18.04
C GLU A 208 8.40 9.76 19.40
N MET A 209 7.99 11.01 19.57
CA MET A 209 8.03 11.68 20.88
C MET A 209 7.24 10.90 21.93
N GLU A 210 6.01 10.50 21.61
CA GLU A 210 5.15 9.73 22.53
C GLU A 210 5.75 8.35 22.85
N ARG A 211 6.34 7.66 21.87
CA ARG A 211 7.06 6.40 22.11
C ARG A 211 8.23 6.57 23.07
N THR A 212 9.02 7.63 22.93
CA THR A 212 10.13 7.91 23.85
C THR A 212 9.65 8.28 25.24
N ALA A 213 8.58 9.07 25.37
CA ALA A 213 7.95 9.42 26.63
C ALA A 213 7.39 8.18 27.36
N ARG A 214 6.65 7.34 26.64
CA ARG A 214 6.13 6.05 27.15
C ARG A 214 7.25 5.15 27.66
N LYS A 215 8.35 5.02 26.92
CA LYS A 215 9.52 4.23 27.33
C LYS A 215 10.18 4.76 28.61
N LYS A 216 10.19 6.09 28.82
CA LYS A 216 10.69 6.70 30.06
C LYS A 216 9.76 6.39 31.24
N LEU A 217 8.44 6.54 31.05
CA LEU A 217 7.44 6.23 32.08
C LEU A 217 7.41 4.75 32.46
N GLU A 218 7.54 3.83 31.48
CA GLU A 218 7.64 2.39 31.75
C GLU A 218 8.86 2.04 32.62
N LYS A 219 10.01 2.68 32.36
CA LYS A 219 11.21 2.50 33.18
C LYS A 219 11.02 3.03 34.59
N GLU A 220 10.42 4.21 34.75
CA GLU A 220 10.15 4.78 36.06
C GLU A 220 9.14 3.94 36.85
N LEU A 221 8.07 3.48 36.20
CA LEU A 221 7.10 2.57 36.80
C LEU A 221 7.77 1.29 37.31
N LYS A 222 8.63 0.68 36.49
CA LYS A 222 9.40 -0.51 36.91
C LYS A 222 10.26 -0.21 38.14
N ARG A 223 10.98 0.91 38.14
CA ARG A 223 11.81 1.35 39.27
C ARG A 223 10.98 1.53 40.55
N GLN A 224 9.79 2.13 40.45
CA GLN A 224 8.90 2.33 41.58
C GLN A 224 8.33 1.01 42.11
N VAL A 225 8.01 0.06 41.23
CA VAL A 225 7.59 -1.29 41.62
C VAL A 225 8.71 -2.00 42.39
N ASP A 226 9.94 -1.99 41.86
CA ASP A 226 11.10 -2.61 42.50
C ASP A 226 11.33 -2.03 43.91
N LEU A 227 11.28 -0.69 44.06
CA LEU A 227 11.39 -0.02 45.37
C LEU A 227 10.27 -0.39 46.34
N ALA A 228 9.03 -0.48 45.85
CA ALA A 228 7.89 -0.86 46.67
C ALA A 228 8.03 -2.31 47.18
N ASP A 229 8.57 -3.21 46.36
CA ASP A 229 8.79 -4.60 46.75
C ASP A 229 9.97 -4.74 47.73
N GLU A 230 11.04 -3.96 47.57
CA GLU A 230 12.13 -3.87 48.55
C GLU A 230 11.64 -3.36 49.92
N GLU A 231 10.80 -2.32 49.93
CA GLU A 231 10.20 -1.79 51.16
C GLU A 231 9.30 -2.84 51.83
N LYS A 232 8.44 -3.52 51.06
CA LYS A 232 7.62 -4.63 51.59
C LYS A 232 8.48 -5.75 52.16
N ALA A 233 9.60 -6.08 51.52
CA ALA A 233 10.53 -7.09 52.02
C ALA A 233 11.18 -6.65 53.34
N ARG A 234 11.62 -5.39 53.46
CA ARG A 234 12.12 -4.82 54.72
C ARG A 234 11.08 -4.87 55.82
N GLN A 235 9.84 -4.47 55.53
CA GLN A 235 8.75 -4.48 56.51
C GLN A 235 8.45 -5.90 57.00
N LYS A 236 8.41 -6.89 56.10
CA LYS A 236 8.26 -8.31 56.47
C LYS A 236 9.37 -8.77 57.43
N GLN A 237 10.62 -8.37 57.17
CA GLN A 237 11.75 -8.72 58.03
C GLN A 237 11.62 -8.09 59.42
N ILE A 238 11.23 -6.81 59.51
CA ILE A 238 11.01 -6.13 60.79
C ILE A 238 9.90 -6.83 61.59
N VAL A 239 8.79 -7.17 60.94
CA VAL A 239 7.67 -7.88 61.59
C VAL A 239 8.13 -9.25 62.12
N LEU A 240 8.93 -10.00 61.36
CA LEU A 240 9.47 -11.28 61.82
C LEU A 240 10.36 -11.12 63.06
N LEU A 241 11.23 -10.10 63.08
CA LEU A 241 12.07 -9.79 64.24
C LEU A 241 11.23 -9.43 65.47
N LEU A 242 10.22 -8.56 65.31
CA LEU A 242 9.32 -8.18 66.40
C LEU A 242 8.52 -9.37 66.94
N ILE A 243 8.07 -10.29 66.08
CA ILE A 243 7.40 -11.52 66.51
C ILE A 243 8.35 -12.40 67.33
N ALA A 244 9.60 -12.55 66.88
CA ALA A 244 10.60 -13.33 67.60
C ALA A 244 10.93 -12.72 68.97
N GLU A 245 11.09 -11.39 69.04
CA GLU A 245 11.33 -10.67 70.29
C GLU A 245 10.13 -10.77 71.24
N ARG A 246 8.90 -10.58 70.74
CA ARG A 246 7.68 -10.74 71.53
C ARG A 246 7.55 -12.15 72.11
N LYS A 247 7.86 -13.19 71.32
CA LYS A 247 7.88 -14.59 71.82
C LYS A 247 8.90 -14.76 72.95
N LYS A 248 10.11 -14.20 72.81
CA LYS A 248 11.16 -14.25 73.85
C LYS A 248 10.71 -13.56 75.14
N ILE A 249 10.07 -12.40 75.04
CA ILE A 249 9.52 -11.66 76.20
C ILE A 249 8.44 -12.48 76.90
N ILE A 250 7.51 -13.10 76.14
CA ILE A 250 6.44 -13.93 76.70
C ILE A 250 7.02 -15.12 77.49
N VAL A 251 8.03 -15.81 76.96
CA VAL A 251 8.67 -16.94 77.66
C VAL A 251 9.28 -16.48 78.98
N LYS A 252 10.06 -15.39 78.98
CA LYS A 252 10.64 -14.82 80.21
C LYS A 252 9.57 -14.39 81.22
N TYR A 253 8.48 -13.79 80.75
CA TYR A 253 7.37 -13.40 81.60
C TYR A 253 6.72 -14.59 82.30
N ILE A 254 6.50 -15.70 81.58
CA ILE A 254 5.95 -16.94 82.15
C ILE A 254 6.91 -17.54 83.18
N GLU A 255 8.21 -17.59 82.90
CA GLU A 255 9.23 -18.08 83.83
C GLU A 255 9.30 -17.25 85.11
N GLU A 256 9.27 -15.92 84.99
CA GLU A 256 9.30 -15.00 86.14
C GLU A 256 8.02 -15.09 86.97
N ARG A 257 6.87 -15.19 86.30
CA ARG A 257 5.58 -15.39 86.96
C ARG A 257 5.58 -16.69 87.77
N LYS A 258 6.05 -17.80 87.19
CA LYS A 258 6.16 -19.08 87.89
C LYS A 258 7.11 -18.98 89.10
N ARG A 259 8.28 -18.35 88.94
CA ARG A 259 9.19 -18.08 90.06
C ARG A 259 8.54 -17.25 91.17
N SER A 260 7.74 -16.25 90.81
CA SER A 260 6.99 -15.45 91.79
C SER A 260 5.90 -16.26 92.50
N GLU A 261 5.20 -17.17 91.78
CA GLU A 261 4.21 -18.07 92.36
C GLU A 261 4.87 -19.07 93.34
N ASP A 262 6.01 -19.67 92.96
CA ASP A 262 6.79 -20.56 93.81
C ASP A 262 7.28 -19.86 95.10
N LEU A 263 7.80 -18.62 94.99
CA LEU A 263 8.22 -17.82 96.15
C LEU A 263 7.05 -17.43 97.06
N ALA A 264 5.89 -17.09 96.48
CA ALA A 264 4.69 -16.78 97.25
C ALA A 264 4.19 -18.00 98.03
N GLN A 265 4.27 -19.20 97.45
CA GLN A 265 3.94 -20.45 98.12
C GLN A 265 4.89 -20.71 99.30
N ILE A 266 6.21 -20.63 99.09
CA ILE A 266 7.21 -20.81 100.17
C ILE A 266 6.96 -19.83 101.32
N LEU A 267 6.67 -18.56 100.99
CA LEU A 267 6.40 -17.53 101.99
C LEU A 267 5.11 -17.81 102.77
N SER A 268 4.08 -18.38 102.13
CA SER A 268 2.86 -18.81 102.80
C SER A 268 3.11 -20.00 103.74
N GLU A 269 3.91 -20.97 103.31
CA GLU A 269 4.28 -22.14 104.11
C GLU A 269 5.10 -21.71 105.34
N GLU A 270 6.09 -20.83 105.18
CA GLU A 270 6.90 -20.34 106.29
C GLU A 270 6.08 -19.49 107.27
N LYS A 271 5.15 -18.65 106.77
CA LYS A 271 4.19 -17.94 107.63
C LYS A 271 3.37 -18.90 108.48
N SER A 272 2.78 -19.92 107.87
CA SER A 272 2.00 -20.93 108.60
C SER A 272 2.85 -21.67 109.65
N ARG A 273 4.12 -21.95 109.35
CA ARG A 273 5.05 -22.57 110.31
C ARG A 273 5.37 -21.64 111.49
N ILE A 274 5.60 -20.36 111.22
CA ILE A 274 5.81 -19.33 112.26
C ILE A 274 4.56 -19.19 113.12
N ASP A 275 3.37 -19.13 112.52
CA ASP A 275 2.11 -19.02 113.26
C ASP A 275 1.91 -20.23 114.20
N THR A 276 2.16 -21.45 113.70
CA THR A 276 2.09 -22.67 114.52
C THR A 276 3.10 -22.65 115.68
N MET A 277 4.33 -22.17 115.43
CA MET A 277 5.34 -22.05 116.47
C MET A 277 4.99 -20.97 117.50
N ALA A 278 4.40 -19.85 117.05
CA ALA A 278 3.91 -18.79 117.93
C ALA A 278 2.77 -19.29 118.83
N GLU A 279 1.80 -20.02 118.27
CA GLU A 279 0.73 -20.68 119.03
C GLU A 279 1.30 -21.66 120.06
N GLY A 280 2.28 -22.49 119.68
CA GLY A 280 2.94 -23.42 120.60
C GLY A 280 3.68 -22.72 121.76
N LEU A 281 4.40 -21.62 121.47
CA LEU A 281 5.05 -20.80 122.49
C LEU A 281 4.04 -20.10 123.40
N GLU A 282 2.89 -19.67 122.87
CA GLU A 282 1.82 -19.08 123.67
C GLU A 282 1.18 -20.11 124.61
N GLU A 283 0.94 -21.34 124.14
CA GLU A 283 0.46 -22.44 124.99
C GLU A 283 1.45 -22.80 126.11
N GLU A 284 2.75 -22.88 125.80
CA GLU A 284 3.79 -23.18 126.77
C GLU A 284 3.94 -22.04 127.79
N SER A 285 3.92 -20.78 127.34
CA SER A 285 3.90 -19.60 128.20
C SER A 285 2.71 -19.64 129.17
N LYS A 286 1.51 -19.96 128.68
CA LYS A 286 0.30 -20.10 129.51
C LYS A 286 0.43 -21.23 130.54
N LYS A 287 0.98 -22.39 130.16
CA LYS A 287 1.25 -23.50 131.09
C LYS A 287 2.29 -23.11 132.15
N SER A 288 3.36 -22.41 131.75
CA SER A 288 4.39 -21.91 132.66
C SER A 288 3.80 -20.94 133.68
N LEU A 289 2.96 -20.00 133.24
CA LEU A 289 2.29 -19.04 134.12
C LEU A 289 1.36 -19.73 135.13
N GLN A 290 0.66 -20.79 134.71
CA GLN A 290 -0.18 -21.62 135.59
C GLN A 290 0.66 -22.35 136.64
N MET A 291 1.77 -22.96 136.23
CA MET A 291 2.68 -23.66 137.13
C MET A 291 3.31 -22.70 138.15
N GLU A 292 3.70 -21.50 137.72
CA GLU A 292 4.20 -20.44 138.61
C GLU A 292 3.15 -20.05 139.65
N ALA A 293 1.90 -19.83 139.24
CA ALA A 293 0.80 -19.53 140.16
C ALA A 293 0.50 -20.68 141.15
N GLU A 294 0.66 -21.95 140.74
CA GLU A 294 0.54 -23.11 141.65
C GLU A 294 1.68 -23.18 142.66
N LEU A 295 2.92 -22.89 142.24
CA LEU A 295 4.08 -22.82 143.13
C LEU A 295 3.96 -21.66 144.11
N GLU A 296 3.49 -20.48 143.69
CA GLU A 296 3.22 -19.35 144.59
C GLU A 296 2.18 -19.71 145.66
N LYS A 297 1.11 -20.42 145.27
CA LYS A 297 0.13 -20.95 146.25
C LYS A 297 0.78 -21.90 147.25
N GLN A 298 1.61 -22.85 146.78
CA GLN A 298 2.34 -23.77 147.65
C GLN A 298 3.28 -23.03 148.62
N VAL A 299 4.01 -22.01 148.13
CA VAL A 299 4.88 -21.17 148.96
C VAL A 299 4.06 -20.41 150.00
N HIS A 300 2.92 -19.83 149.63
CA HIS A 300 2.02 -19.17 150.57
C HIS A 300 1.47 -20.12 151.64
N ILE A 301 1.09 -21.34 151.26
CA ILE A 301 0.68 -22.39 152.20
C ILE A 301 1.84 -22.72 153.15
N PHE A 302 3.04 -22.94 152.62
CA PHE A 302 4.22 -23.25 153.42
C PHE A 302 4.63 -22.11 154.37
N GLU A 303 4.52 -20.86 153.95
CA GLU A 303 4.74 -19.70 154.81
C GLU A 303 3.68 -19.58 155.91
N ALA A 304 2.42 -19.88 155.60
CA ALA A 304 1.34 -19.95 156.58
C ALA A 304 1.59 -21.06 157.59
N ASP A 305 1.95 -22.27 157.13
CA ASP A 305 2.31 -23.41 157.97
C ASP A 305 3.54 -23.12 158.84
N LYS A 306 4.57 -22.48 158.28
CA LYS A 306 5.75 -22.02 159.04
C LYS A 306 5.38 -21.01 160.11
N LYS A 307 4.46 -20.07 159.84
CA LYS A 307 3.94 -19.13 160.85
C LYS A 307 3.16 -19.87 161.94
N ILE A 308 2.33 -20.85 161.59
CA ILE A 308 1.60 -21.70 162.54
C ILE A 308 2.58 -22.48 163.43
N VAL A 309 3.58 -23.15 162.87
CA VAL A 309 4.61 -23.87 163.62
C VAL A 309 5.40 -22.92 164.54
N LYS A 310 5.71 -21.71 164.07
CA LYS A 310 6.40 -20.69 164.90
C LYS A 310 5.53 -20.17 166.05
N VAL A 311 4.22 -20.14 165.88
CA VAL A 311 3.24 -19.81 166.94
C VAL A 311 3.03 -21.00 167.89
N CYS A 312 3.10 -22.24 167.42
CA CYS A 312 2.98 -23.46 168.24
C CYS A 312 4.26 -23.83 169.02
N VAL A 313 5.44 -23.31 168.62
CA VAL A 313 6.73 -23.52 169.31
C VAL A 313 7.16 -22.27 170.11
N GLY A 314 6.37 -21.20 170.05
CA GLY A 314 6.60 -19.92 170.73
C GLY A 314 5.81 -19.67 172.01
N ASN A 315 5.26 -20.72 172.65
CA ASN A 315 4.65 -20.68 173.98
C ASN A 315 5.16 -21.85 174.83
#